data_AF-W8PN13-F1
#
_entry.id   AF-W8PN13-F1
#
_cell.length_a   1.000
_cell.length_b   1.000
_cell.length_c   1.000
_cell.angle_alpha   90.00
_cell.angle_beta   90.00
_cell.angle_gamma   90.00
#
_symmetry.space_group_name_H-M   'P 1'
#
loop_
_entity.id
_entity.type
_entity.pdbx_description
1 polymer ?
#
loop_
_entity_poly.entity_id
_entity_poly.type
_entity_poly.pdbx_seq_one_letter_code
_entity_poly.pdbx_strand_id
1 'polypeptide(L)'
;MEVLFTREFWEERKLHRQRIVEILNDFIAHPTRDKLTQLVGEIWALKFTYKDLDWYINERILKYTNLENLAKAFEILINNNLPISERLKIKIPGFGSGAISEILFSINPNKFPVYNRKFVIGAKKLGYNVGPLEHVVRLTPSTLNDLIKIHERILSDFSELRHEIIKRTGLEIPKFDFTDSILWKVAQDEVTVKELLAWKRPKQLVAFDEIDIVLKALKKGILKYAELIGKGEHEGTALEKAAFYTQGVLEAYGVDINDASNVLQSLKDLLSILLSRP
;
A
#
# COMPACT_ATOMS: atom_id res chain seq x y z
N MET A 1 -9.26 21.26 -1.82
CA MET A 1 -7.79 21.01 -1.90
C MET A 1 -6.93 21.82 -0.92
N GLU A 2 -7.28 23.08 -0.60
CA GLU A 2 -6.46 23.99 0.26
C GLU A 2 -5.98 23.40 1.59
N VAL A 3 -6.80 22.59 2.25
CA VAL A 3 -6.43 21.97 3.55
C VAL A 3 -5.08 21.26 3.50
N LEU A 4 -4.73 20.61 2.38
CA LEU A 4 -3.46 19.90 2.20
C LEU A 4 -2.25 20.84 2.12
N PHE A 5 -2.46 22.13 1.87
CA PHE A 5 -1.40 23.15 1.79
C PHE A 5 -1.25 23.96 3.09
N THR A 6 -2.08 23.70 4.10
CA THR A 6 -1.96 24.35 5.41
C THR A 6 -0.90 23.66 6.26
N ARG A 7 -0.10 24.45 6.97
CA ARG A 7 0.99 23.93 7.81
C ARG A 7 0.42 23.19 9.02
N GLU A 8 -0.65 23.75 9.59
CA GLU A 8 -1.36 23.27 10.77
C GLU A 8 -1.86 21.83 10.59
N PHE A 9 -2.39 21.51 9.41
CA PHE A 9 -2.85 20.16 9.07
C PHE A 9 -1.74 19.11 9.22
N TRP A 10 -0.53 19.40 8.75
CA TRP A 10 0.59 18.46 8.84
C TRP A 10 1.22 18.42 10.23
N GLU A 11 1.26 19.54 10.93
CA GLU A 11 1.72 19.60 12.32
C GLU A 11 0.80 18.81 13.25
N GLU A 12 -0.51 18.92 13.12
CA GLU A 12 -1.47 18.13 13.91
C GLU A 12 -1.22 16.63 13.75
N ARG A 13 -1.03 16.18 12.50
CA ARG A 13 -0.76 14.76 12.20
C ARG A 13 0.58 14.31 12.74
N LYS A 14 1.61 15.16 12.68
CA LYS A 14 2.93 14.87 13.29
C LYS A 14 2.82 14.75 14.80
N LEU A 15 2.14 15.68 15.46
CA LEU A 15 1.91 15.68 16.91
C LEU A 15 1.13 14.44 17.35
N HIS A 16 0.09 14.08 16.62
CA HIS A 16 -0.69 12.87 16.89
C HIS A 16 0.18 11.60 16.88
N ARG A 17 1.04 11.42 15.86
CA ARG A 17 1.98 10.29 15.82
C ARG A 17 2.95 10.30 17.00
N GLN A 18 3.48 11.47 17.35
CA GLN A 18 4.39 11.63 18.49
C GLN A 18 3.72 11.21 19.79
N ARG A 19 2.49 11.66 20.04
CA ARG A 19 1.70 11.26 21.22
C ARG A 19 1.47 9.75 21.28
N ILE A 20 1.13 9.11 20.15
CA ILE A 20 0.99 7.63 20.13
C ILE A 20 2.29 6.97 20.56
N VAL A 21 3.44 7.38 20.01
CA VAL A 21 4.74 6.79 20.34
C VAL A 21 5.10 7.00 21.81
N GLU A 22 4.89 8.21 22.33
CA GLU A 22 5.16 8.55 23.73
C GLU A 22 4.30 7.72 24.69
N ILE A 23 2.98 7.70 24.50
CA ILE A 23 2.04 6.95 25.33
C ILE A 23 2.30 5.45 25.23
N LEU A 24 2.62 4.94 24.03
CA LEU A 24 2.95 3.53 23.83
C LEU A 24 4.21 3.12 24.59
N ASN A 25 5.28 3.91 24.49
CA ASN A 25 6.51 3.63 25.24
C ASN A 25 6.30 3.72 26.74
N ASP A 26 5.49 4.68 27.20
CA ASP A 26 5.17 4.81 28.62
C ASP A 26 4.32 3.63 29.13
N PHE A 27 3.37 3.13 28.32
CA PHE A 27 2.64 1.91 28.62
C PHE A 27 3.55 0.68 28.66
N ILE A 28 4.50 0.54 27.72
CA ILE A 28 5.46 -0.57 27.71
C ILE A 28 6.32 -0.56 28.98
N ALA A 29 6.82 0.61 29.38
CA ALA A 29 7.66 0.77 30.57
C ALA A 29 6.89 0.59 31.88
N HIS A 30 5.62 1.01 31.91
CA HIS A 30 4.79 1.03 33.10
C HIS A 30 3.37 0.56 32.75
N PRO A 31 3.11 -0.77 32.70
CA PRO A 31 1.86 -1.31 32.18
C PRO A 31 0.69 -1.10 33.15
N THR A 32 0.10 0.09 33.16
CA THR A 32 -1.08 0.43 33.97
C THR A 32 -2.34 0.53 33.11
N ARG A 33 -3.50 0.34 33.74
CA ARG A 33 -4.80 0.50 33.07
C ARG A 33 -4.98 1.91 32.49
N ASP A 34 -4.55 2.93 33.22
CA ASP A 34 -4.70 4.32 32.78
C ASP A 34 -3.87 4.62 31.53
N LYS A 35 -2.64 4.10 31.47
CA LYS A 35 -1.77 4.24 30.29
C LYS A 35 -2.32 3.47 29.09
N LEU A 36 -2.88 2.28 29.30
CA LEU A 36 -3.63 1.57 28.26
C LEU A 36 -4.84 2.39 27.76
N THR A 37 -5.57 3.01 28.68
CA THR A 37 -6.73 3.85 28.36
C THR A 37 -6.33 5.04 27.50
N GLN A 38 -5.23 5.71 27.85
CA GLN A 38 -4.66 6.80 27.05
C GLN A 38 -4.26 6.32 25.66
N LEU A 39 -3.58 5.16 25.55
CA LEU A 39 -3.17 4.61 24.26
C LEU A 39 -4.36 4.31 23.35
N VAL A 40 -5.40 3.65 23.88
CA VAL A 40 -6.62 3.32 23.12
C VAL A 40 -7.40 4.59 22.75
N GLY A 41 -7.38 5.61 23.61
CA GLY A 41 -8.03 6.91 23.36
C GLY A 41 -7.33 7.73 22.27
N GLU A 42 -6.01 7.63 22.15
CA GLU A 42 -5.26 8.39 21.16
C GLU A 42 -5.43 7.81 19.74
N ILE A 43 -5.42 6.48 19.58
CA ILE A 43 -5.48 5.80 18.27
C ILE A 43 -6.79 6.11 17.53
N TRP A 44 -6.68 6.80 16.39
CA TRP A 44 -7.81 7.23 15.58
C TRP A 44 -8.62 6.06 15.01
N ALA A 45 -7.96 4.97 14.60
CA ALA A 45 -8.63 3.77 14.11
C ALA A 45 -9.57 3.14 15.15
N LEU A 46 -9.35 3.38 16.45
CA LEU A 46 -10.17 2.82 17.52
C LEU A 46 -11.31 3.75 17.95
N LYS A 47 -11.24 5.06 17.69
CA LYS A 47 -12.26 6.05 18.12
C LYS A 47 -13.70 5.69 17.75
N PHE A 48 -13.92 5.03 16.63
CA PHE A 48 -15.26 4.62 16.17
C PHE A 48 -15.61 3.17 16.51
N THR A 49 -14.73 2.45 17.19
CA THR A 49 -14.91 1.02 17.51
C THR A 49 -15.67 0.82 18.82
N TYR A 50 -15.61 1.78 19.74
CA TYR A 50 -16.25 1.70 21.04
C TYR A 50 -17.22 2.87 21.27
N LYS A 51 -18.32 2.58 21.97
CA LYS A 51 -19.19 3.62 22.57
C LYS A 51 -18.78 3.94 24.00
N ASP A 52 -18.25 2.92 24.68
CA ASP A 52 -17.75 2.97 26.05
C ASP A 52 -16.32 2.42 26.04
N LEU A 53 -15.37 3.30 26.35
CA LEU A 53 -13.94 3.00 26.36
C LEU A 53 -13.58 2.01 27.48
N ASP A 54 -14.20 2.15 28.66
CA ASP A 54 -13.93 1.27 29.79
C ASP A 54 -14.42 -0.15 29.50
N TRP A 55 -15.63 -0.27 28.93
CA TRP A 55 -16.13 -1.56 28.46
C TRP A 55 -15.21 -2.19 27.42
N TYR A 56 -14.72 -1.39 26.46
CA TYR A 56 -13.82 -1.88 25.42
C TYR A 56 -12.51 -2.44 26.02
N ILE A 57 -11.90 -1.68 26.94
CA ILE A 57 -10.68 -2.10 27.61
C ILE A 57 -10.91 -3.40 28.38
N ASN A 58 -11.97 -3.48 29.17
CA ASN A 58 -12.21 -4.65 30.02
C ASN A 58 -12.60 -5.88 29.19
N GLU A 59 -13.56 -5.75 28.28
CA GLU A 59 -14.17 -6.91 27.59
C GLU A 59 -13.49 -7.29 26.27
N ARG A 60 -12.76 -6.38 25.61
CA ARG A 60 -12.11 -6.64 24.32
C ARG A 60 -10.61 -6.82 24.44
N ILE A 61 -9.98 -6.15 25.40
CA ILE A 61 -8.53 -6.22 25.62
C ILE A 61 -8.23 -7.14 26.80
N LEU A 62 -8.58 -6.73 28.02
CA LEU A 62 -8.12 -7.36 29.26
C LEU A 62 -8.81 -8.70 29.58
N LYS A 63 -9.94 -9.00 28.93
CA LYS A 63 -10.59 -10.31 29.01
C LYS A 63 -9.67 -11.47 28.59
N TYR A 64 -8.73 -11.22 27.69
CA TYR A 64 -7.90 -12.24 27.05
C TYR A 64 -6.40 -12.12 27.38
N THR A 65 -5.99 -11.10 28.13
CA THR A 65 -4.60 -10.84 28.51
C THR A 65 -4.52 -9.94 29.74
N ASN A 66 -3.39 -9.94 30.43
CA ASN A 66 -3.07 -8.92 31.43
C ASN A 66 -2.23 -7.79 30.81
N LEU A 67 -2.00 -6.73 31.59
CA LEU A 67 -1.30 -5.52 31.15
C LEU A 67 0.17 -5.80 30.82
N GLU A 68 0.84 -6.65 31.59
CA GLU A 68 2.25 -7.00 31.41
C GLU A 68 2.47 -7.77 30.10
N ASN A 69 1.61 -8.75 29.80
CA ASN A 69 1.68 -9.50 28.56
C ASN A 69 1.33 -8.62 27.36
N LEU A 70 0.40 -7.68 27.53
CA LEU A 70 0.05 -6.71 26.50
C LEU A 70 1.22 -5.77 26.19
N ALA A 71 1.91 -5.25 27.22
CA ALA A 71 3.11 -4.44 27.07
C ALA A 71 4.22 -5.20 26.34
N LYS A 72 4.50 -6.47 26.70
CA LYS A 72 5.44 -7.33 25.96
C LYS A 72 5.04 -7.53 24.51
N ALA A 73 3.75 -7.68 24.23
CA ALA A 73 3.27 -7.83 22.86
C ALA A 73 3.51 -6.56 22.02
N PHE A 74 3.31 -5.38 22.61
CA PHE A 74 3.66 -4.11 21.97
C PHE A 74 5.17 -3.92 21.81
N GLU A 75 5.96 -4.27 22.82
CA GLU A 75 7.42 -4.23 22.75
C GLU A 75 7.93 -5.05 21.56
N ILE A 76 7.43 -6.27 21.40
CA ILE A 76 7.73 -7.11 20.23
C ILE A 76 7.26 -6.44 18.94
N LEU A 77 6.03 -5.89 18.91
CA LEU A 77 5.48 -5.23 17.72
C LEU A 77 6.35 -4.07 17.24
N ILE A 78 6.97 -3.31 18.15
CA ILE A 78 7.75 -2.11 17.81
C ILE A 78 9.25 -2.36 17.66
N ASN A 79 9.74 -3.54 18.06
CA ASN A 79 11.15 -3.87 18.03
C ASN A 79 11.71 -3.95 16.59
N ASN A 80 12.56 -2.99 16.21
CA ASN A 80 13.15 -2.92 14.87
C ASN A 80 14.24 -3.98 14.61
N ASN A 81 14.73 -4.67 15.64
CA ASN A 81 15.69 -5.76 15.49
C ASN A 81 15.01 -7.07 15.06
N LEU A 82 13.67 -7.13 15.12
CA LEU A 82 12.91 -8.29 14.67
C LEU A 82 12.36 -8.07 13.25
N PRO A 83 12.36 -9.12 12.40
CA PRO A 83 11.66 -9.07 11.12
C PRO A 83 10.18 -8.75 11.28
N ILE A 84 9.59 -8.02 10.33
CA ILE A 84 8.16 -7.67 10.36
C ILE A 84 7.25 -8.89 10.38
N SER A 85 7.70 -10.02 9.81
CA SER A 85 7.01 -11.30 9.87
C SER A 85 6.85 -11.83 11.29
N GLU A 86 7.85 -11.66 12.15
CA GLU A 86 7.78 -12.07 13.55
C GLU A 86 6.94 -11.10 14.37
N ARG A 87 7.12 -9.80 14.13
CA ARG A 87 6.38 -8.73 14.81
C ARG A 87 4.86 -8.87 14.63
N LEU A 88 4.40 -9.18 13.41
CA LEU A 88 2.98 -9.32 13.07
C LEU A 88 2.36 -10.68 13.44
N LYS A 89 3.16 -11.68 13.85
CA LYS A 89 2.63 -12.96 14.36
C LYS A 89 1.95 -12.80 15.71
N ILE A 90 2.42 -11.85 16.53
CA ILE A 90 1.83 -11.57 17.83
C ILE A 90 0.44 -10.96 17.65
N LYS A 91 -0.54 -11.51 18.37
CA LYS A 91 -1.90 -10.96 18.42
C LYS A 91 -2.00 -10.05 19.62
N ILE A 92 -2.53 -8.85 19.41
CA ILE A 92 -2.77 -7.87 20.47
C ILE A 92 -4.29 -7.74 20.62
N PRO A 93 -4.90 -8.32 21.68
CA PRO A 93 -6.35 -8.30 21.88
C PRO A 93 -6.90 -6.88 21.84
N GLY A 94 -7.99 -6.66 21.10
CA GLY A 94 -8.59 -5.33 20.90
C GLY A 94 -7.83 -4.42 19.92
N PHE A 95 -6.73 -4.84 19.31
CA PHE A 95 -6.03 -4.03 18.30
C PHE A 95 -6.11 -4.73 16.94
N GLY A 96 -7.08 -4.30 16.12
CA GLY A 96 -7.27 -4.80 14.75
C GLY A 96 -6.24 -4.22 13.76
N SER A 97 -6.34 -4.61 12.49
CA SER A 97 -5.42 -4.20 11.42
C SER A 97 -5.17 -2.70 11.37
N GLY A 98 -6.22 -1.89 11.52
CA GLY A 98 -6.10 -0.43 11.49
C GLY A 98 -5.26 0.12 12.64
N ALA A 99 -5.59 -0.26 13.88
CA ALA A 99 -4.83 0.16 15.06
C ALA A 99 -3.37 -0.29 15.00
N ILE A 100 -3.11 -1.54 14.60
CA ILE A 100 -1.73 -2.06 14.45
C ILE A 100 -0.96 -1.28 13.38
N SER A 101 -1.58 -1.03 12.22
CA SER A 101 -0.94 -0.26 11.15
C SER A 101 -0.68 1.19 11.55
N GLU A 102 -1.57 1.81 12.34
CA GLU A 102 -1.43 3.17 12.83
C GLU A 102 -0.30 3.30 13.85
N ILE A 103 -0.13 2.31 14.73
CA ILE A 103 1.02 2.23 15.65
C ILE A 103 2.33 2.14 14.85
N LEU A 104 2.41 1.21 13.88
CA LEU A 104 3.61 1.05 13.04
C LEU A 104 3.91 2.32 12.24
N PHE A 105 2.88 2.94 11.65
CA PHE A 105 2.97 4.22 10.94
C PHE A 105 3.45 5.35 11.85
N SER A 106 2.98 5.40 13.10
CA SER A 106 3.40 6.43 14.07
C SER A 106 4.89 6.36 14.38
N ILE A 107 5.45 5.15 14.44
CA ILE A 107 6.88 4.90 14.67
C ILE A 107 7.72 5.25 13.44
N ASN A 108 7.28 4.84 12.25
CA ASN A 108 8.01 5.13 11.02
C ASN A 108 7.06 5.35 9.82
N PRO A 109 6.61 6.59 9.61
CA PRO A 109 5.65 6.93 8.56
C PRO A 109 6.26 6.95 7.15
N ASN A 110 7.57 6.70 7.03
CA ASN A 110 8.23 6.46 5.74
C ASN A 110 8.31 4.97 5.38
N LYS A 111 8.05 4.07 6.34
CA LYS A 111 8.19 2.62 6.16
C LYS A 111 6.86 1.87 6.21
N PHE A 112 5.90 2.33 7.01
CA PHE A 112 4.65 1.62 7.22
C PHE A 112 3.46 2.51 6.90
N PRO A 113 2.60 2.15 5.93
CA PRO A 113 1.34 2.85 5.67
C PRO A 113 0.24 2.46 6.66
N VAL A 114 -0.78 3.31 6.78
CA VAL A 114 -1.97 3.05 7.60
C VAL A 114 -3.01 2.28 6.78
N TYR A 115 -3.52 1.20 7.33
CA TYR A 115 -4.71 0.53 6.83
C TYR A 115 -5.96 1.10 7.51
N ASN A 116 -6.89 1.65 6.74
CA ASN A 116 -8.20 2.01 7.26
C ASN A 116 -9.26 1.97 6.14
N ARG A 117 -10.55 2.06 6.51
CA ARG A 117 -11.64 2.03 5.51
C ARG A 117 -11.57 3.23 4.55
N LYS A 118 -11.05 4.38 5.00
CA LYS A 118 -10.89 5.58 4.17
C LYS A 118 -9.79 5.41 3.13
N PHE A 119 -8.71 4.67 3.43
CA PHE A 119 -7.73 4.23 2.43
C PHE A 119 -8.42 3.48 1.28
N VAL A 120 -9.24 2.47 1.58
CA VAL A 120 -9.94 1.66 0.57
C VAL A 120 -10.85 2.54 -0.31
N ILE A 121 -11.66 3.40 0.33
CA ILE A 121 -12.59 4.30 -0.38
C ILE A 121 -11.82 5.30 -1.25
N GLY A 122 -10.81 5.96 -0.69
CA GLY A 122 -10.01 6.96 -1.39
C GLY A 122 -9.26 6.37 -2.58
N ALA A 123 -8.66 5.19 -2.41
CA ALA A 123 -7.88 4.54 -3.45
C ALA A 123 -8.78 4.10 -4.61
N LYS A 124 -9.96 3.54 -4.31
CA LYS A 124 -10.97 3.20 -5.32
C LYS A 124 -11.47 4.44 -6.06
N LYS A 125 -11.77 5.54 -5.37
CA LYS A 125 -12.19 6.81 -5.99
C LYS A 125 -11.13 7.38 -6.95
N LEU A 126 -9.84 7.17 -6.66
CA LEU A 126 -8.73 7.56 -7.52
C LEU A 126 -8.40 6.53 -8.62
N GLY A 127 -9.14 5.42 -8.70
CA GLY A 127 -9.00 4.40 -9.74
C GLY A 127 -7.91 3.34 -9.48
N TYR A 128 -7.45 3.17 -8.24
CA TYR A 128 -6.52 2.09 -7.89
C TYR A 128 -7.27 0.81 -7.55
N ASN A 129 -6.78 -0.32 -8.05
CA ASN A 129 -7.26 -1.63 -7.64
C ASN A 129 -6.67 -1.98 -6.26
N VAL A 130 -7.55 -2.16 -5.27
CA VAL A 130 -7.20 -2.51 -3.90
C VAL A 130 -7.33 -4.00 -3.59
N GLY A 131 -7.99 -4.77 -4.47
CA GLY A 131 -8.06 -6.23 -4.43
C GLY A 131 -8.24 -6.83 -3.02
N PRO A 132 -7.31 -7.68 -2.53
CA PRO A 132 -7.40 -8.30 -1.21
C PRO A 132 -7.49 -7.32 -0.02
N LEU A 133 -7.11 -6.04 -0.21
CA LEU A 133 -7.12 -5.04 0.86
C LEU A 133 -8.52 -4.51 1.19
N GLU A 134 -9.54 -4.87 0.41
CA GLU A 134 -10.93 -4.47 0.69
C GLU A 134 -11.43 -4.99 2.04
N HIS A 135 -10.95 -6.17 2.45
CA HIS A 135 -11.44 -6.89 3.62
C HIS A 135 -10.29 -7.47 4.45
N VAL A 136 -9.42 -6.60 4.99
CA VAL A 136 -8.30 -7.04 5.84
C VAL A 136 -8.75 -7.23 7.28
N VAL A 137 -9.06 -8.47 7.64
CA VAL A 137 -9.37 -8.85 9.03
C VAL A 137 -8.15 -8.73 9.94
N ARG A 138 -6.96 -9.09 9.43
CA ARG A 138 -5.69 -9.05 10.16
C ARG A 138 -4.57 -8.54 9.28
N LEU A 139 -3.76 -7.62 9.82
CA LEU A 139 -2.52 -7.19 9.18
C LEU A 139 -1.48 -8.32 9.24
N THR A 140 -1.17 -8.87 8.07
CA THR A 140 -0.10 -9.85 7.82
C THR A 140 1.01 -9.21 7.00
N PRO A 141 2.21 -9.85 6.91
CA PRO A 141 3.29 -9.35 6.05
C PRO A 141 2.87 -9.20 4.58
N SER A 142 2.08 -10.14 4.05
CA SER A 142 1.58 -10.05 2.67
C SER A 142 0.68 -8.82 2.50
N THR A 143 -0.33 -8.66 3.37
CA THR A 143 -1.24 -7.52 3.28
C THR A 143 -0.54 -6.18 3.51
N LEU A 144 0.48 -6.14 4.38
CA LEU A 144 1.28 -4.94 4.59
C LEU A 144 2.10 -4.61 3.34
N ASN A 145 2.67 -5.62 2.67
CA ASN A 145 3.40 -5.44 1.42
C ASN A 145 2.49 -4.94 0.29
N ASP A 146 1.28 -5.50 0.17
CA ASP A 146 0.29 -5.03 -0.82
C ASP A 146 -0.12 -3.58 -0.55
N LEU A 147 -0.31 -3.24 0.73
CA LEU A 147 -0.59 -1.87 1.15
C LEU A 147 0.56 -0.92 0.79
N ILE A 148 1.80 -1.30 1.07
CA ILE A 148 3.01 -0.54 0.69
C ILE A 148 3.05 -0.30 -0.82
N LYS A 149 2.83 -1.35 -1.64
CA LYS A 149 2.85 -1.23 -3.11
C LYS A 149 1.84 -0.21 -3.63
N ILE A 150 0.61 -0.21 -3.11
CA ILE A 150 -0.41 0.76 -3.53
C ILE A 150 -0.02 2.17 -3.11
N HIS A 151 0.42 2.35 -1.87
CA HIS A 151 0.86 3.67 -1.40
C HIS A 151 2.07 4.20 -2.16
N GLU A 152 3.07 3.37 -2.47
CA GLU A 152 4.23 3.77 -3.30
C GLU A 152 3.80 4.17 -4.72
N ARG A 153 2.83 3.46 -5.31
CA ARG A 153 2.27 3.84 -6.61
C ARG A 153 1.56 5.20 -6.56
N ILE A 154 0.74 5.43 -5.53
CA ILE A 154 0.08 6.73 -5.30
C ILE A 154 1.13 7.82 -5.08
N LEU A 155 2.15 7.56 -4.28
CA LEU A 155 3.23 8.50 -4.02
C LEU A 155 3.95 8.89 -5.31
N SER A 156 4.24 7.93 -6.18
CA SER A 156 4.85 8.18 -7.50
C SER A 156 3.95 9.07 -8.35
N ASP A 157 2.67 8.68 -8.49
CA ASP A 157 1.66 9.38 -9.29
C ASP A 157 1.46 10.84 -8.81
N PHE A 158 1.54 11.12 -7.51
CA PHE A 158 1.32 12.45 -6.93
C PHE A 158 2.58 13.08 -6.32
N SER A 159 3.76 12.65 -6.76
CA SER A 159 5.03 13.12 -6.20
C SER A 159 5.20 14.63 -6.35
N GLU A 160 4.79 15.23 -7.46
CA GLU A 160 4.83 16.70 -7.67
C GLU A 160 3.97 17.47 -6.68
N LEU A 161 2.77 16.97 -6.38
CA LEU A 161 1.92 17.55 -5.34
C LEU A 161 2.62 17.51 -3.98
N ARG A 162 3.27 16.38 -3.63
CA ARG A 162 4.04 16.29 -2.38
C ARG A 162 5.14 17.34 -2.32
N HIS A 163 5.90 17.51 -3.41
CA HIS A 163 6.98 18.51 -3.47
C HIS A 163 6.44 19.93 -3.29
N GLU A 164 5.31 20.26 -3.94
CA GLU A 164 4.71 21.57 -3.82
C GLU A 164 4.19 21.83 -2.39
N ILE A 165 3.57 20.84 -1.74
CA ILE A 165 3.13 20.99 -0.35
C ILE A 165 4.34 21.22 0.57
N ILE A 166 5.40 20.43 0.44
CA ILE A 166 6.64 20.60 1.23
C ILE A 166 7.20 22.01 1.05
N LYS A 167 7.25 22.50 -0.20
CA LYS A 167 7.72 23.84 -0.52
C LYS A 167 6.89 24.94 0.14
N ARG A 168 5.55 24.83 0.11
CA ARG A 168 4.65 25.85 0.68
C ARG A 168 4.60 25.84 2.20
N THR A 169 4.61 24.65 2.79
CA THR A 169 4.50 24.48 4.26
C THR A 169 5.83 24.63 4.97
N GLY A 170 6.94 24.41 4.26
CA GLY A 170 8.28 24.32 4.83
C GLY A 170 8.49 23.11 5.74
N LEU A 171 7.61 22.10 5.67
CA LEU A 171 7.65 20.89 6.48
C LEU A 171 8.08 19.70 5.64
N GLU A 172 8.91 18.85 6.23
CA GLU A 172 9.14 17.51 5.68
C GLU A 172 7.91 16.64 5.94
N ILE A 173 7.31 16.11 4.88
CA ILE A 173 6.12 15.27 4.96
C ILE A 173 6.48 13.82 4.66
N PRO A 174 6.35 12.88 5.62
CA PRO A 174 6.65 11.48 5.36
C PRO A 174 5.85 10.89 4.19
N LYS A 175 6.45 9.92 3.50
CA LYS A 175 5.88 9.27 2.30
C LYS A 175 4.45 8.75 2.51
N PHE A 176 4.24 7.97 3.57
CA PHE A 176 2.94 7.37 3.81
C PHE A 176 1.98 8.29 4.54
N ASP A 177 2.48 9.35 5.19
CA ASP A 177 1.64 10.39 5.77
C ASP A 177 0.99 11.24 4.68
N PHE A 178 1.77 11.56 3.64
CA PHE A 178 1.28 12.24 2.45
C PHE A 178 0.14 11.46 1.78
N THR A 179 0.39 10.19 1.47
CA THR A 179 -0.58 9.37 0.74
C THR A 179 -1.81 9.03 1.56
N ASP A 180 -1.67 8.69 2.86
CA ASP A 180 -2.82 8.52 3.76
C ASP A 180 -3.68 9.79 3.83
N SER A 181 -3.06 10.97 3.95
CA SER A 181 -3.77 12.24 4.03
C SER A 181 -4.60 12.54 2.77
N ILE A 182 -4.03 12.34 1.59
CA ILE A 182 -4.75 12.53 0.32
C ILE A 182 -5.95 11.58 0.26
N LEU A 183 -5.72 10.28 0.51
CA LEU A 183 -6.75 9.26 0.45
C LEU A 183 -7.87 9.54 1.44
N TRP A 184 -7.52 9.96 2.65
CA TRP A 184 -8.47 10.34 3.69
C TRP A 184 -9.36 11.49 3.24
N LYS A 185 -8.78 12.57 2.71
CA LYS A 185 -9.53 13.74 2.25
C LYS A 185 -10.42 13.45 1.03
N VAL A 186 -9.97 12.59 0.11
CA VAL A 186 -10.81 12.09 -0.99
C VAL A 186 -11.97 11.24 -0.49
N ALA A 187 -11.73 10.41 0.51
CA ALA A 187 -12.76 9.56 1.11
C ALA A 187 -13.74 10.34 2.02
N GLN A 188 -13.46 11.60 2.32
CA GLN A 188 -14.36 12.55 2.98
C GLN A 188 -15.01 13.54 2.02
N ASP A 189 -14.68 13.49 0.72
CA ASP A 189 -15.12 14.45 -0.29
C ASP A 189 -14.68 15.91 -0.01
N GLU A 190 -13.67 16.10 0.85
CA GLU A 190 -13.04 17.41 1.13
C GLU A 190 -12.01 17.81 0.05
N VAL A 191 -11.52 16.82 -0.71
CA VAL A 191 -10.70 17.01 -1.89
C VAL A 191 -11.30 16.17 -3.01
N THR A 192 -11.61 16.81 -4.13
CA THR A 192 -12.22 16.12 -5.26
C THR A 192 -11.19 15.34 -6.06
N VAL A 193 -11.63 14.23 -6.65
CA VAL A 193 -10.80 13.44 -7.57
C VAL A 193 -10.31 14.30 -8.74
N LYS A 194 -11.17 15.18 -9.26
CA LYS A 194 -10.82 16.08 -10.37
C LYS A 194 -9.65 17.02 -10.02
N GLU A 195 -9.69 17.66 -8.84
CA GLU A 195 -8.58 18.52 -8.41
C GLU A 195 -7.28 17.73 -8.29
N LEU A 196 -7.32 16.53 -7.71
CA LEU A 196 -6.11 15.70 -7.54
C LEU A 196 -5.55 15.21 -8.87
N LEU A 197 -6.41 14.77 -9.80
CA LEU A 197 -5.95 14.27 -11.09
C LEU A 197 -5.19 15.33 -11.91
N ALA A 198 -5.36 16.62 -11.64
CA ALA A 198 -4.54 17.68 -12.23
C ALA A 198 -3.06 17.63 -11.79
N TRP A 199 -2.79 17.03 -10.64
CA TRP A 199 -1.44 16.80 -10.09
C TRP A 199 -0.92 15.40 -10.36
N LYS A 200 -1.77 14.52 -10.88
CA LYS A 200 -1.34 13.18 -11.23
C LYS A 200 -0.35 13.32 -12.37
N ARG A 201 0.89 12.87 -12.16
CA ARG A 201 1.84 12.74 -13.24
C ARG A 201 1.15 12.01 -14.38
N PRO A 202 1.23 12.52 -15.62
CA PRO A 202 0.84 11.73 -16.77
C PRO A 202 1.53 10.39 -16.59
N LYS A 203 0.81 9.27 -16.67
CA LYS A 203 1.49 7.97 -16.83
C LYS A 203 2.51 8.24 -17.91
N GLN A 204 3.80 8.11 -17.60
CA GLN A 204 4.81 8.19 -18.64
C GLN A 204 4.30 7.27 -19.73
N LEU A 205 3.93 7.88 -20.87
CA LEU A 205 3.88 7.12 -22.11
C LEU A 205 5.24 6.45 -22.10
N VAL A 206 5.23 5.11 -22.03
CA VAL A 206 6.38 4.23 -22.16
C VAL A 206 7.36 4.97 -23.06
N ALA A 207 8.55 5.27 -22.54
CA ALA A 207 9.47 6.15 -23.27
C ALA A 207 9.66 5.56 -24.69
N PHE A 208 9.79 6.38 -25.74
CA PHE A 208 9.79 5.85 -27.13
C PHE A 208 10.78 4.70 -27.34
N ASP A 209 11.88 4.74 -26.60
CA ASP A 209 12.91 3.73 -26.41
C ASP A 209 12.40 2.44 -25.74
N GLU A 210 11.57 2.53 -24.69
CA GLU A 210 10.89 1.40 -24.08
C GLU A 210 9.80 0.81 -25.01
N ILE A 211 9.12 1.62 -25.82
CA ILE A 211 8.15 1.13 -26.83
C ILE A 211 8.88 0.28 -27.87
N ASP A 212 10.04 0.74 -28.35
CA ASP A 212 10.86 -0.01 -29.30
C ASP A 212 11.38 -1.32 -28.67
N ILE A 213 11.75 -1.31 -27.39
CA ILE A 213 12.11 -2.52 -26.63
C ILE A 213 10.94 -3.50 -26.57
N VAL A 214 9.73 -3.03 -26.23
CA VAL A 214 8.54 -3.86 -26.14
C VAL A 214 8.18 -4.45 -27.50
N LEU A 215 8.22 -3.64 -28.57
CA LEU A 215 7.97 -4.10 -29.94
C LEU A 215 9.03 -5.12 -30.40
N LYS A 216 10.30 -4.92 -30.08
CA LYS A 216 11.38 -5.89 -30.37
C LYS A 216 11.17 -7.21 -29.64
N ALA A 217 10.76 -7.17 -28.37
CA ALA A 217 10.48 -8.37 -27.60
C ALA A 217 9.27 -9.13 -28.13
N LEU A 218 8.18 -8.44 -28.44
CA LEU A 218 6.99 -9.04 -29.06
C LEU A 218 7.32 -9.66 -30.41
N LYS A 219 8.10 -8.98 -31.26
CA LYS A 219 8.57 -9.54 -32.54
C LYS A 219 9.37 -10.82 -32.34
N LYS A 220 10.29 -10.84 -31.37
CA LYS A 220 11.05 -12.04 -31.00
C LYS A 220 10.13 -13.17 -30.51
N GLY A 221 9.10 -12.85 -29.73
CA GLY A 221 8.05 -13.78 -29.32
C GLY A 221 7.32 -14.44 -30.49
N ILE A 222 6.86 -13.64 -31.45
CA ILE A 222 6.17 -14.12 -32.66
C ILE A 222 7.09 -15.01 -33.50
N LEU A 223 8.35 -14.60 -33.69
CA LEU A 223 9.33 -15.41 -34.42
C LEU A 223 9.58 -16.74 -33.71
N LYS A 224 9.65 -16.71 -32.37
CA LYS A 224 9.80 -17.93 -31.58
C LYS A 224 8.59 -18.84 -31.71
N TYR A 225 7.39 -18.29 -31.67
CA TYR A 225 6.16 -19.03 -31.92
C TYR A 225 6.18 -19.71 -33.29
N ALA A 226 6.47 -18.97 -34.37
CA ALA A 226 6.55 -19.51 -35.72
C ALA A 226 7.62 -20.61 -35.86
N GLU A 227 8.78 -20.44 -35.21
CA GLU A 227 9.84 -21.46 -35.16
C GLU A 227 9.35 -22.76 -34.51
N LEU A 228 8.62 -22.68 -33.39
CA LEU A 228 8.11 -23.85 -32.66
C LEU A 228 7.00 -24.57 -33.44
N ILE A 229 6.08 -23.81 -34.07
CA ILE A 229 5.07 -24.37 -34.98
C ILE A 229 5.75 -25.09 -36.16
N GLY A 230 6.77 -24.47 -36.77
CA GLY A 230 7.53 -25.07 -37.87
C GLY A 230 8.27 -26.35 -37.50
N LYS A 231 8.54 -26.57 -36.20
CA LYS A 231 9.12 -27.81 -35.67
C LYS A 231 8.07 -28.86 -35.29
N GLY A 232 6.78 -28.61 -35.55
CA GLY A 232 5.68 -29.53 -35.27
C GLY A 232 5.17 -29.46 -33.82
N GLU A 233 5.48 -28.40 -33.08
CA GLU A 233 4.96 -28.23 -31.73
C GLU A 233 3.47 -27.83 -31.74
N HIS A 234 2.72 -28.32 -30.75
CA HIS A 234 1.29 -28.02 -30.62
C HIS A 234 1.07 -26.53 -30.33
N GLU A 235 0.05 -25.95 -30.97
CA GLU A 235 -0.20 -24.51 -31.00
C GLU A 235 -0.24 -23.85 -29.62
N GLY A 236 -1.00 -24.42 -28.69
CA GLY A 236 -1.11 -23.90 -27.32
C GLY A 236 0.22 -23.93 -26.56
N THR A 237 1.02 -24.99 -26.75
CA THR A 237 2.33 -25.15 -26.09
C THR A 237 3.36 -24.19 -26.69
N ALA A 238 3.34 -24.02 -28.01
CA ALA A 238 4.19 -23.06 -28.71
C ALA A 238 3.90 -21.63 -28.27
N LEU A 239 2.62 -21.27 -28.09
CA LEU A 239 2.19 -19.95 -27.64
C LEU A 239 2.66 -19.66 -26.22
N GLU A 240 2.48 -20.62 -25.30
CA GLU A 240 2.92 -20.49 -23.91
C GLU A 240 4.45 -20.33 -23.81
N LYS A 241 5.22 -21.16 -24.53
CA LYS A 241 6.68 -21.05 -24.59
C LYS A 241 7.15 -19.73 -25.19
N ALA A 242 6.47 -19.24 -26.23
CA ALA A 242 6.76 -17.94 -26.82
C ALA A 242 6.46 -16.78 -25.86
N ALA A 243 5.41 -16.88 -25.04
CA ALA A 243 5.08 -15.91 -24.01
C ALA A 243 6.15 -15.84 -22.92
N PHE A 244 6.59 -16.99 -22.39
CA PHE A 244 7.69 -17.04 -21.42
C PHE A 244 9.00 -16.49 -21.99
N TYR A 245 9.31 -16.83 -23.24
CA TYR A 245 10.48 -16.27 -23.92
C TYR A 245 10.38 -14.74 -24.04
N THR A 246 9.21 -14.22 -24.43
CA THR A 246 8.96 -12.78 -24.57
C THR A 246 9.09 -12.05 -23.24
N GLN A 247 8.54 -12.63 -22.17
CA GLN A 247 8.69 -12.12 -20.80
C GLN A 247 10.16 -12.06 -20.39
N GLY A 248 10.91 -13.15 -20.57
CA GLY A 248 12.34 -13.17 -20.24
C GLY A 248 13.17 -12.16 -21.03
N VAL A 249 12.79 -11.88 -22.29
CA VAL A 249 13.41 -10.80 -23.08
C VAL A 249 13.08 -9.43 -22.50
N LEU A 250 11.84 -9.20 -22.09
CA LEU A 250 11.40 -7.93 -21.50
C LEU A 250 12.07 -7.67 -20.14
N GLU A 251 12.17 -8.69 -19.30
CA GLU A 251 12.92 -8.64 -18.03
C GLU A 251 14.39 -8.33 -18.26
N ALA A 252 15.02 -8.94 -19.29
CA ALA A 252 16.41 -8.65 -19.64
C ALA A 252 16.65 -7.20 -20.11
N TYR A 253 15.61 -6.54 -20.61
CA TYR A 253 15.64 -5.11 -20.94
C TYR A 253 15.16 -4.21 -19.79
N GLY A 254 14.91 -4.75 -18.59
CA GLY A 254 14.50 -3.99 -17.42
C GLY A 254 13.02 -3.58 -17.41
N VAL A 255 12.19 -4.16 -18.28
CA VAL A 255 10.75 -3.90 -18.31
C VAL A 255 10.05 -4.82 -17.30
N ASP A 256 9.41 -4.23 -16.29
CA ASP A 256 8.67 -4.98 -15.27
C ASP A 256 7.32 -5.48 -15.81
N ILE A 257 7.19 -6.79 -15.98
CA ILE A 257 5.96 -7.44 -16.45
C ILE A 257 5.56 -8.52 -15.45
N ASN A 258 4.74 -8.12 -14.50
CA ASN A 258 4.41 -8.95 -13.33
C ASN A 258 3.46 -10.15 -13.62
N ASP A 259 3.13 -10.50 -14.88
CA ASP A 259 2.26 -11.65 -15.19
C ASP A 259 2.41 -12.19 -16.62
N ALA A 260 2.79 -13.48 -16.74
CA ALA A 260 2.88 -14.22 -18.01
C ALA A 260 1.52 -14.28 -18.74
N SER A 261 0.41 -14.28 -18.00
CA SER A 261 -0.96 -14.33 -18.55
C SER A 261 -1.29 -13.10 -19.40
N ASN A 262 -0.78 -11.93 -18.99
CA ASN A 262 -0.96 -10.68 -19.73
C ASN A 262 -0.14 -10.64 -21.02
N VAL A 263 1.08 -11.19 -20.98
CA VAL A 263 1.94 -11.34 -22.17
C VAL A 263 1.32 -12.33 -23.15
N LEU A 264 0.83 -13.45 -22.64
CA LEU A 264 0.17 -14.49 -23.43
C LEU A 264 -1.08 -13.96 -24.13
N GLN A 265 -1.92 -13.20 -23.41
CA GLN A 265 -3.10 -12.57 -24.00
C GLN A 265 -2.70 -11.55 -25.08
N SER A 266 -1.70 -10.71 -24.83
CA SER A 266 -1.23 -9.71 -25.79
C SER A 266 -0.65 -10.34 -27.06
N LEU A 267 0.11 -11.44 -26.92
CA LEU A 267 0.62 -12.21 -28.06
C LEU A 267 -0.51 -12.87 -28.83
N LYS A 268 -1.51 -13.44 -28.14
CA LYS A 268 -2.67 -14.06 -28.76
C LYS A 268 -3.46 -13.04 -29.59
N ASP A 269 -3.72 -11.87 -29.03
CA ASP A 269 -4.42 -10.78 -29.72
C ASP A 269 -3.64 -10.35 -30.97
N LEU A 270 -2.32 -10.18 -30.85
CA LEU A 270 -1.49 -9.76 -31.97
C LEU A 270 -1.36 -10.83 -33.07
N LEU A 271 -1.19 -12.10 -32.71
CA LEU A 271 -1.21 -13.21 -33.66
C LEU A 271 -2.56 -13.32 -34.35
N SER A 272 -3.67 -13.14 -33.62
CA SER A 272 -5.00 -13.14 -34.21
C SER A 272 -5.14 -12.04 -35.27
N ILE A 273 -4.61 -10.84 -35.02
CA ILE A 273 -4.61 -9.72 -35.98
C ILE A 273 -3.75 -10.02 -37.21
N LEU A 274 -2.57 -10.64 -37.02
CA LEU A 274 -1.66 -10.97 -38.11
C LEU A 274 -2.17 -12.13 -38.98
N LEU A 275 -2.88 -13.09 -38.39
CA LEU A 275 -3.42 -14.27 -39.06
C LEU A 275 -4.82 -14.05 -39.65
N SER A 276 -5.52 -12.97 -39.26
CA SER A 276 -6.84 -12.61 -39.79
C SER A 276 -6.79 -11.61 -40.96
N ARG A 277 -5.59 -11.20 -41.40
CA ARG A 277 -5.44 -10.47 -42.66
C ARG A 277 -5.31 -11.47 -43.82
N PRO A 278 -6.17 -11.39 -44.85
CA PRO A 278 -6.08 -12.23 -46.04
C PRO A 278 -4.82 -11.96 -46.86
#